data_AF-A0AAD2CR14-F1
#
_entry.id   AF-A0AAD2CR14-F1
#
_cell.length_a   1.000
_cell.length_b   1.000
_cell.length_c   1.000
_cell.angle_alpha   90.00
_cell.angle_beta   90.00
_cell.angle_gamma   90.00
#
_symmetry.space_group_name_H-M   'P 1'
#
loop_
_entity.id
_entity.type
_entity.pdbx_description
1 polymer ?
#
loop_
_entity_poly.entity_id
_entity_poly.type
_entity_poly.pdbx_seq_one_letter_code
_entity_poly.pdbx_strand_id
1 'polypeptide(L)'
;MARRGKVFTRWWPTTTPINHRQAHSTTPFGGILISACNKVSHRVTSSGNNSLGQWAWIQLHGQTQGVGQQDLVVISAYQPNPPNDGQQTVWFKHKAHFGRTNRNAEPREVFIKDLLMAISKCRNNGCSIILGIDANGDLSSFSQKSFRFWMSEVGLIKAIQSKHPGSHQATYKWNLCGYLIDCIFATPYMPILAAGYYPFDKHIASDHCRLWIDFDLNRLLGGHKPTKSTHVPHRLVLHNKRVVQRSYVQLAEQGYRRYNILGCLSTLGFDVAQQQGGITKSQAVRFDQIHADAYTL
;
A
#
# COMPACT_ATOMS: atom_id res chain seq x y z
N MET A 1 23.21 12.56 -3.47
CA MET A 1 22.49 11.26 -3.54
C MET A 1 21.01 11.48 -3.24
N ALA A 2 20.11 11.25 -4.21
CA ALA A 2 18.66 11.37 -4.02
C ALA A 2 18.15 10.30 -3.05
N ARG A 3 17.29 10.66 -2.08
CA ARG A 3 16.66 9.71 -1.16
C ARG A 3 15.31 9.28 -1.74
N ARG A 4 15.19 7.98 -2.02
CA ARG A 4 14.04 7.39 -2.72
C ARG A 4 12.88 7.08 -1.76
N GLY A 5 11.68 7.51 -2.13
CA GLY A 5 10.42 7.05 -1.54
C GLY A 5 9.70 6.16 -2.54
N LYS A 6 9.18 5.03 -2.06
CA LYS A 6 8.38 4.13 -2.89
C LYS A 6 6.97 4.06 -2.34
N VAL A 7 6.00 4.26 -3.22
CA VAL A 7 4.60 3.93 -2.94
C VAL A 7 4.25 2.72 -3.79
N PHE A 8 3.76 1.69 -3.11
CA PHE A 8 3.17 0.51 -3.72
C PHE A 8 1.68 0.56 -3.45
N THR A 9 0.88 0.46 -4.50
CA THR A 9 -0.56 0.37 -4.35
C THR A 9 -0.96 -1.07 -4.58
N ARG A 10 -1.72 -1.62 -3.63
CA ARG A 10 -2.29 -2.95 -3.75
C ARG A 10 -3.65 -2.99 -3.08
N TRP A 11 -4.59 -3.60 -3.80
CA TRP A 11 -5.94 -3.88 -3.33
C TRP A 11 -6.01 -5.36 -3.00
N TRP A 12 -6.59 -5.66 -1.85
CA TRP A 12 -6.92 -7.02 -1.47
C TRP A 12 -8.35 -7.02 -0.95
N PRO A 13 -9.13 -8.08 -1.16
CA PRO A 13 -10.07 -8.51 -0.15
C PRO A 13 -9.26 -9.14 0.99
N THR A 14 -8.69 -8.33 1.88
CA THR A 14 -8.08 -8.84 3.13
C THR A 14 -9.04 -8.65 4.28
N THR A 15 -9.38 -9.77 4.92
CA THR A 15 -10.00 -9.86 6.23
C THR A 15 -9.06 -9.29 7.29
N THR A 16 -9.28 -8.05 7.72
CA THR A 16 -8.72 -7.57 8.99
C THR A 16 -9.69 -7.93 10.13
N PRO A 17 -9.24 -8.67 11.17
CA PRO A 17 -10.05 -8.85 12.35
C PRO A 17 -10.06 -7.54 13.13
N ILE A 18 -11.22 -6.88 13.18
CA ILE A 18 -11.50 -5.87 14.20
C ILE A 18 -11.66 -6.64 15.53
N ASN A 19 -10.87 -6.30 16.53
CA ASN A 19 -10.90 -6.98 17.83
C ASN A 19 -12.29 -6.88 18.50
N HIS A 20 -12.85 -8.07 18.72
CA HIS A 20 -13.78 -8.49 19.77
C HIS A 20 -15.19 -7.85 19.86
N ARG A 21 -16.19 -8.54 19.29
CA ARG A 21 -17.12 -9.47 19.99
C ARG A 21 -18.32 -9.77 19.09
N GLN A 22 -18.29 -10.91 18.42
CA GLN A 22 -19.38 -11.89 18.26
C GLN A 22 -18.99 -12.83 17.10
N ALA A 23 -18.83 -14.10 17.44
CA ALA A 23 -18.61 -15.15 16.48
C ALA A 23 -19.94 -15.46 15.79
N HIS A 24 -20.12 -14.99 14.57
CA HIS A 24 -20.91 -15.66 13.54
C HIS A 24 -20.19 -15.49 12.20
N SER A 25 -19.96 -16.61 11.51
CA SER A 25 -19.21 -16.70 10.25
C SER A 25 -19.63 -15.64 9.23
N THR A 26 -18.74 -14.70 8.91
CA THR A 26 -18.86 -13.82 7.74
C THR A 26 -17.45 -13.38 7.33
N THR A 27 -16.97 -13.80 6.16
CA THR A 27 -15.81 -13.15 5.54
C THR A 27 -16.18 -11.69 5.26
N PRO A 28 -15.53 -10.68 5.88
CA PRO A 28 -15.71 -9.30 5.43
C PRO A 28 -15.19 -9.19 4.00
N PHE A 29 -16.08 -8.86 3.07
CA PHE A 29 -15.73 -8.50 1.70
C PHE A 29 -15.34 -7.02 1.69
N GLY A 30 -14.17 -6.72 1.11
CA GLY A 30 -13.54 -5.40 1.15
C GLY A 30 -12.39 -5.32 2.16
N GLY A 31 -11.77 -4.14 2.24
CA GLY A 31 -10.61 -3.90 3.10
C GLY A 31 -9.54 -3.11 2.38
N ILE A 32 -9.00 -2.11 3.06
CA ILE A 32 -7.99 -1.21 2.52
C ILE A 32 -6.80 -1.17 3.46
N LEU A 33 -5.59 -1.20 2.91
CA LEU A 33 -4.37 -1.08 3.71
C LEU A 33 -3.49 0.01 3.12
N ILE A 34 -2.94 0.83 4.01
CA ILE A 34 -1.81 1.70 3.75
C ILE A 34 -0.76 1.42 4.81
N SER A 35 0.49 1.34 4.38
CA SER A 35 1.63 1.23 5.28
C SER A 35 2.72 2.19 4.83
N ALA A 36 3.37 2.82 5.80
CA ALA A 36 4.58 3.58 5.61
C ALA A 36 5.71 2.89 6.36
N CYS A 37 6.83 2.64 5.68
CA CYS A 37 7.98 1.96 6.24
C CYS A 37 9.24 2.84 6.20
N ASN A 38 10.24 2.47 7.00
CA ASN A 38 11.56 3.08 7.00
C ASN A 38 11.48 4.61 7.23
N LYS A 39 12.29 5.39 6.51
CA LYS A 39 12.38 6.85 6.67
C LYS A 39 11.05 7.60 6.46
N VAL A 40 10.09 6.99 5.76
CA VAL A 40 8.78 7.60 5.50
C VAL A 40 7.87 7.48 6.73
N SER A 41 8.00 6.43 7.55
CA SER A 41 7.14 6.23 8.72
C SER A 41 7.29 7.36 9.74
N HIS A 42 8.51 7.87 9.93
CA HIS A 42 8.79 9.00 10.83
C HIS A 42 8.17 10.32 10.38
N ARG A 43 7.68 10.40 9.14
CA ARG A 43 7.00 11.59 8.62
C ARG A 43 5.49 11.50 8.73
N VAL A 44 4.94 10.34 9.08
CA VAL A 44 3.49 10.17 9.25
C VAL A 44 3.04 10.99 10.45
N THR A 45 2.17 11.98 10.22
CA THR A 45 1.61 12.82 11.29
C THR A 45 0.18 12.44 11.63
N SER A 46 -0.57 11.92 10.66
CA SER A 46 -1.94 11.48 10.87
C SER A 46 -2.32 10.38 9.86
N SER A 47 -3.38 9.66 10.18
CA SER A 47 -3.96 8.64 9.31
C SER A 47 -5.46 8.56 9.55
N GLY A 48 -6.18 7.99 8.59
CA GLY A 48 -7.62 7.80 8.71
C GLY A 48 -8.17 6.87 7.63
N ASN A 49 -9.47 6.62 7.72
CA ASN A 49 -10.24 5.88 6.73
C ASN A 49 -11.64 6.48 6.60
N ASN A 50 -12.38 6.09 5.57
CA ASN A 50 -13.82 6.35 5.55
C ASN A 50 -14.58 5.27 6.31
N SER A 51 -15.78 5.64 6.79
CA SER A 51 -16.65 4.77 7.60
C SER A 51 -17.04 3.46 6.93
N LEU A 52 -16.96 3.39 5.60
CA LEU A 52 -17.31 2.22 4.80
C LEU A 52 -16.10 1.36 4.40
N GLY A 53 -14.88 1.75 4.78
CA GLY A 53 -13.66 1.00 4.48
C GLY A 53 -13.28 0.94 2.99
N GLN A 54 -13.78 1.89 2.20
CA GLN A 54 -13.50 2.01 0.76
C GLN A 54 -12.19 2.74 0.49
N TRP A 55 -11.74 3.62 1.39
CA TRP A 55 -10.40 4.21 1.30
C TRP A 55 -9.80 4.47 2.67
N ALA A 56 -8.47 4.47 2.70
CA ALA A 56 -7.66 4.94 3.80
C ALA A 56 -6.69 6.01 3.31
N TRP A 57 -6.10 6.75 4.24
CA TRP A 57 -5.08 7.73 3.94
C TRP A 57 -4.07 7.86 5.08
N ILE A 58 -2.87 8.29 4.74
CA ILE A 58 -1.86 8.78 5.67
C ILE A 58 -1.41 10.17 5.21
N GLN A 59 -1.13 11.06 6.17
CA GLN A 59 -0.51 12.34 5.91
C GLN A 59 0.95 12.29 6.32
N LEU A 60 1.81 12.70 5.40
CA LEU A 60 3.25 12.80 5.56
C LEU A 60 3.61 14.27 5.65
N HIS A 61 4.23 14.66 6.75
CA HIS A 61 4.68 16.02 6.92
C HIS A 61 5.85 16.34 5.99
N GLY A 62 5.76 17.48 5.30
CA GLY A 62 6.77 17.97 4.39
C GLY A 62 7.17 19.41 4.69
N GLN A 63 8.48 19.67 4.68
CA GLN A 63 9.05 21.01 4.88
C GLN A 63 9.97 21.36 3.72
N THR A 64 9.41 21.92 2.66
CA THR A 64 10.18 22.27 1.46
C THR A 64 10.91 23.60 1.70
N GLN A 65 12.24 23.59 1.60
CA GLN A 65 13.05 24.80 1.78
C GLN A 65 12.60 25.89 0.79
N GLY A 66 12.32 27.09 1.30
CA GLY A 66 11.97 28.26 0.48
C GLY A 66 10.53 28.32 -0.06
N VAL A 67 9.71 27.26 0.11
CA VAL A 67 8.33 27.20 -0.44
C VAL A 67 7.25 27.02 0.66
N GLY A 68 7.68 26.87 1.93
CA GLY A 68 6.77 26.63 3.05
C GLY A 68 6.44 25.14 3.25
N GLN A 69 5.49 24.87 4.15
CA GLN A 69 5.03 23.51 4.44
C GLN A 69 4.22 22.96 3.25
N GLN A 70 4.64 21.82 2.72
CA GLN A 70 3.88 21.06 1.73
C GLN A 70 3.80 19.62 2.19
N ASP A 71 2.70 19.31 2.87
CA ASP A 71 2.41 17.95 3.29
C ASP A 71 1.96 17.11 2.09
N LEU A 72 2.19 15.81 2.17
CA LEU A 72 1.74 14.83 1.20
C LEU A 72 0.71 13.93 1.85
N VAL A 73 -0.47 13.82 1.23
CA VAL A 73 -1.47 12.82 1.60
C VAL A 73 -1.39 11.67 0.61
N VAL A 74 -1.13 10.47 1.13
CA VAL A 74 -1.17 9.23 0.35
C VAL A 74 -2.50 8.54 0.64
N ILE A 75 -3.30 8.33 -0.39
CA ILE A 75 -4.63 7.75 -0.35
C ILE A 75 -4.60 6.42 -1.08
N SER A 76 -5.29 5.45 -0.53
CA SER A 76 -5.50 4.14 -1.12
C SER A 76 -7.01 3.93 -1.16
N ALA A 77 -7.61 3.77 -2.35
CA ALA A 77 -9.04 3.63 -2.53
C ALA A 77 -9.44 2.41 -3.37
N TYR A 78 -10.60 1.84 -3.07
CA TYR A 78 -11.24 0.78 -3.83
C TYR A 78 -12.68 1.18 -4.13
N GLN A 79 -13.00 1.36 -5.41
CA GLN A 79 -14.34 1.64 -5.86
C GLN A 79 -15.16 0.34 -5.89
N PRO A 80 -16.39 0.31 -5.35
CA PRO A 80 -17.23 -0.86 -5.47
C PRO A 80 -17.48 -1.25 -6.93
N ASN A 81 -17.46 -2.56 -7.21
CA ASN A 81 -17.90 -3.10 -8.48
C ASN A 81 -19.33 -2.63 -8.84
N PRO A 82 -19.69 -2.59 -10.14
CA PRO A 82 -21.08 -2.38 -10.55
C PRO A 82 -22.02 -3.39 -9.87
N PRO A 83 -23.33 -3.07 -9.73
CA PRO A 83 -24.29 -4.03 -9.22
C PRO A 83 -24.25 -5.33 -10.03
N ASN A 84 -24.27 -6.46 -9.34
CA ASN A 84 -24.36 -7.81 -9.91
C ASN A 84 -25.22 -8.69 -8.99
N ASP A 85 -25.57 -9.91 -9.39
CA ASP A 85 -26.53 -10.73 -8.62
C ASP A 85 -25.98 -11.27 -7.27
N GLY A 86 -24.74 -10.93 -6.91
CA GLY A 86 -24.11 -11.33 -5.66
C GLY A 86 -24.61 -10.52 -4.46
N GLN A 87 -25.52 -11.10 -3.67
CA GLN A 87 -26.07 -10.49 -2.44
C GLN A 87 -25.01 -10.16 -1.35
N GLN A 88 -23.79 -10.68 -1.49
CA GLN A 88 -22.68 -10.45 -0.54
C GLN A 88 -21.64 -9.43 -1.02
N THR A 89 -21.84 -8.81 -2.18
CA THR A 89 -20.87 -7.84 -2.70
C THR A 89 -20.81 -6.55 -1.88
N VAL A 90 -19.67 -5.87 -1.98
CA VAL A 90 -19.43 -4.56 -1.37
C VAL A 90 -20.51 -3.54 -1.77
N TRP A 91 -20.98 -3.61 -3.02
CA TRP A 91 -22.07 -2.75 -3.51
C TRP A 91 -23.37 -2.95 -2.72
N PHE A 92 -23.83 -4.20 -2.55
CA PHE A 92 -25.08 -4.49 -1.83
C PHE A 92 -25.01 -4.09 -0.36
N LYS A 93 -23.86 -4.33 0.29
CA LYS A 93 -23.65 -3.91 1.68
C LYS A 93 -23.74 -2.40 1.84
N HIS A 94 -23.14 -1.64 0.93
CA HIS A 94 -23.26 -0.17 0.93
C HIS A 94 -24.68 0.29 0.64
N LYS A 95 -25.37 -0.31 -0.34
CA LYS A 95 -26.76 0.03 -0.64
C LYS A 95 -27.68 -0.22 0.56
N ALA A 96 -27.51 -1.35 1.25
CA ALA A 96 -28.24 -1.66 2.48
C ALA A 96 -27.92 -0.67 3.62
N HIS A 97 -26.64 -0.29 3.78
CA HIS A 97 -26.24 0.73 4.77
C HIS A 97 -26.89 2.09 4.47
N PHE A 98 -26.90 2.52 3.20
CA PHE A 98 -27.51 3.79 2.81
C PHE A 98 -29.04 3.79 2.96
N GLY A 99 -29.69 2.65 2.69
CA GLY A 99 -31.11 2.48 2.98
C GLY A 99 -31.45 2.69 4.47
N ARG A 100 -30.58 2.24 5.38
CA ARG A 100 -30.75 2.44 6.84
C ARG A 100 -30.52 3.89 7.29
N THR A 101 -29.74 4.66 6.55
CA THR A 101 -29.47 6.09 6.82
C THR A 101 -30.35 7.03 6.01
N ASN A 102 -31.39 6.50 5.35
CA ASN A 102 -32.32 7.22 4.47
C ASN A 102 -31.64 7.99 3.32
N ARG A 103 -30.46 7.54 2.90
CA ARG A 103 -29.71 8.09 1.77
C ARG A 103 -30.04 7.25 0.54
N ASN A 104 -31.02 7.65 -0.28
CA ASN A 104 -31.29 6.95 -1.55
C ASN A 104 -30.23 7.33 -2.59
N ALA A 105 -29.05 6.74 -2.50
CA ALA A 105 -27.93 7.05 -3.38
C ALA A 105 -27.27 5.79 -3.95
N GLU A 106 -26.69 5.91 -5.14
CA GLU A 106 -25.94 4.85 -5.78
C GLU A 106 -24.54 4.72 -5.16
N PRO A 107 -24.12 3.52 -4.69
CA PRO A 107 -22.87 3.39 -3.95
C PRO A 107 -21.61 3.89 -4.65
N ARG A 108 -21.54 3.73 -5.97
CA ARG A 108 -20.41 4.22 -6.77
C ARG A 108 -20.40 5.74 -6.87
N GLU A 109 -21.56 6.37 -7.01
CA GLU A 109 -21.69 7.83 -7.06
C GLU A 109 -21.33 8.46 -5.71
N VAL A 110 -21.81 7.88 -4.62
CA VAL A 110 -21.44 8.30 -3.26
C VAL A 110 -19.93 8.19 -3.05
N PHE A 111 -19.33 7.05 -3.42
CA PHE A 111 -17.89 6.86 -3.32
C PHE A 111 -17.11 7.95 -4.07
N ILE A 112 -17.45 8.20 -5.33
CA ILE A 112 -16.77 9.21 -6.16
C ILE A 112 -16.92 10.59 -5.52
N LYS A 113 -18.15 11.00 -5.17
CA LYS A 113 -18.43 12.32 -4.61
C LYS A 113 -17.67 12.57 -3.31
N ASP A 114 -17.73 11.60 -2.40
CA ASP A 114 -17.11 11.73 -1.08
C ASP A 114 -15.57 11.68 -1.20
N LEU A 115 -15.01 10.88 -2.13
CA LEU A 115 -13.57 10.85 -2.42
C LEU A 115 -13.08 12.18 -3.03
N LEU A 116 -13.79 12.73 -4.02
CA LEU A 116 -13.47 14.02 -4.62
C LEU A 116 -13.48 15.14 -3.57
N MET A 117 -14.49 15.15 -2.70
CA MET A 117 -14.57 16.14 -1.61
C MET A 117 -13.38 16.04 -0.66
N ALA A 118 -12.97 14.82 -0.29
CA ALA A 118 -11.80 14.59 0.55
C ALA A 118 -10.50 15.08 -0.13
N ILE A 119 -10.31 14.75 -1.42
CA ILE A 119 -9.15 15.20 -2.19
C ILE A 119 -9.13 16.73 -2.31
N SER A 120 -10.23 17.35 -2.71
CA SER A 120 -10.34 18.81 -2.83
C SER A 120 -10.04 19.52 -1.52
N LYS A 121 -10.54 19.00 -0.39
CA LYS A 121 -10.22 19.55 0.93
C LYS A 121 -8.72 19.51 1.22
N CYS A 122 -8.06 18.38 0.97
CA CYS A 122 -6.61 18.28 1.14
C CYS A 122 -5.84 19.22 0.20
N ARG A 123 -6.26 19.32 -1.07
CA ARG A 123 -5.65 20.21 -2.06
C ARG A 123 -5.78 21.68 -1.67
N ASN A 124 -6.95 22.11 -1.20
CA ASN A 124 -7.20 23.47 -0.74
C ASN A 124 -6.37 23.82 0.50
N ASN A 125 -6.02 22.82 1.32
CA ASN A 125 -5.10 22.96 2.45
C ASN A 125 -3.62 22.95 2.02
N GLY A 126 -3.32 23.05 0.72
CA GLY A 126 -1.95 23.07 0.19
C GLY A 126 -1.26 21.70 0.15
N CYS A 127 -1.98 20.60 0.39
CA CYS A 127 -1.38 19.28 0.35
C CYS A 127 -1.18 18.78 -1.08
N SER A 128 -0.07 18.10 -1.30
CA SER A 128 0.15 17.24 -2.46
C SER A 128 -0.54 15.89 -2.23
N ILE A 129 -0.98 15.23 -3.31
CA ILE A 129 -1.72 13.97 -3.24
C ILE A 129 -1.02 12.90 -4.06
N ILE A 130 -0.96 11.68 -3.51
CA ILE A 130 -0.80 10.43 -4.27
C ILE A 130 -2.04 9.58 -3.96
N LEU A 131 -2.78 9.20 -4.99
CA LEU A 131 -3.94 8.31 -4.89
C LEU A 131 -3.64 7.03 -5.66
N GLY A 132 -3.50 5.92 -4.95
CA GLY A 132 -3.71 4.61 -5.55
C GLY A 132 -5.20 4.32 -5.63
N ILE A 133 -5.68 3.77 -6.74
CA ILE A 133 -7.04 3.24 -6.81
C ILE A 133 -7.17 1.98 -7.66
N ASP A 134 -8.03 1.06 -7.21
CA ASP A 134 -8.78 0.14 -8.08
C ASP A 134 -10.17 0.74 -8.30
N ALA A 135 -10.39 1.22 -9.52
CA ALA A 135 -11.60 1.94 -9.90
C ALA A 135 -12.73 1.01 -10.34
N ASN A 136 -12.47 -0.29 -10.54
CA ASN A 136 -13.43 -1.26 -11.09
C ASN A 136 -14.23 -0.67 -12.27
N GLY A 137 -13.53 0.03 -13.17
CA GLY A 137 -14.10 0.81 -14.26
C GLY A 137 -13.01 1.36 -15.17
N ASP A 138 -13.36 1.74 -16.40
CA ASP A 138 -12.38 2.17 -17.39
C ASP A 138 -11.75 3.53 -17.05
N LEU A 139 -10.43 3.55 -16.89
CA LEU A 139 -9.59 4.74 -16.66
C LEU A 139 -8.88 5.24 -17.95
N SER A 140 -9.22 4.66 -19.10
CA SER A 140 -8.70 5.03 -20.41
C SER A 140 -9.51 6.21 -20.96
N SER A 141 -10.84 6.11 -20.89
CA SER A 141 -11.79 7.15 -21.31
C SER A 141 -11.55 8.50 -20.61
N PHE A 142 -11.79 9.58 -21.35
CA PHE A 142 -11.73 10.96 -20.86
C PHE A 142 -13.00 11.74 -21.23
N SER A 143 -14.17 11.14 -20.96
CA SER A 143 -15.46 11.82 -21.05
C SER A 143 -15.81 12.53 -19.74
N GLN A 144 -16.75 13.49 -19.78
CA GLN A 144 -17.21 14.21 -18.57
C GLN A 144 -17.81 13.29 -17.48
N LYS A 145 -18.17 12.06 -17.84
CA LYS A 145 -18.69 11.03 -16.92
C LYS A 145 -17.63 9.99 -16.51
N SER A 146 -16.38 10.16 -16.96
CA SER A 146 -15.31 9.22 -16.69
C SER A 146 -14.62 9.53 -15.36
N PHE A 147 -14.14 8.49 -14.69
CA PHE A 147 -13.38 8.63 -13.46
C PHE A 147 -12.12 9.50 -13.64
N ARG A 148 -11.45 9.33 -14.79
CA ARG A 148 -10.27 10.10 -15.15
C ARG A 148 -10.56 11.60 -15.25
N PHE A 149 -11.70 11.98 -15.81
CA PHE A 149 -12.12 13.38 -15.89
C PHE A 149 -12.35 13.97 -14.49
N TRP A 150 -13.05 13.26 -13.61
CA TRP A 150 -13.24 13.76 -12.24
C TRP A 150 -11.93 13.90 -11.47
N MET A 151 -10.95 13.01 -11.69
CA MET A 151 -9.62 13.17 -11.09
C MET A 151 -8.88 14.41 -11.63
N SER A 152 -9.05 14.78 -12.90
CA SER A 152 -8.47 16.01 -13.43
C SER A 152 -9.14 17.27 -12.86
N GLU A 153 -10.44 17.23 -12.57
CA GLU A 153 -11.14 18.36 -11.93
C GLU A 153 -10.59 18.70 -10.54
N VAL A 154 -10.08 17.69 -9.81
CA VAL A 154 -9.39 17.88 -8.52
C VAL A 154 -7.88 18.05 -8.66
N GLY A 155 -7.42 18.28 -9.89
CA GLY A 155 -6.03 18.59 -10.19
C GLY A 155 -5.07 17.41 -10.03
N LEU A 156 -5.53 16.18 -10.32
CA LEU A 156 -4.68 14.98 -10.33
C LEU A 156 -4.49 14.45 -11.75
N ILE A 157 -3.30 13.90 -12.00
CA ILE A 157 -2.91 13.28 -13.27
C ILE A 157 -2.49 11.83 -13.05
N LYS A 158 -2.57 11.00 -14.09
CA LYS A 158 -2.10 9.61 -14.04
C LYS A 158 -0.57 9.58 -13.97
N ALA A 159 -0.01 9.20 -12.83
CA ALA A 159 1.41 9.31 -12.52
C ALA A 159 2.30 8.49 -13.47
N ILE A 160 1.92 7.24 -13.75
CA ILE A 160 2.69 6.36 -14.64
C ILE A 160 2.62 6.87 -16.08
N GLN A 161 1.44 7.21 -16.59
CA GLN A 161 1.26 7.71 -17.96
C GLN A 161 1.90 9.09 -18.15
N SER A 162 1.98 9.92 -17.11
CA SER A 162 2.72 11.19 -17.18
C SER A 162 4.23 10.96 -17.36
N LYS A 163 4.78 9.86 -16.82
CA LYS A 163 6.20 9.51 -16.97
C LYS A 163 6.46 8.76 -18.28
N HIS A 164 5.51 7.94 -18.70
CA HIS A 164 5.56 7.09 -19.89
C HIS A 164 4.33 7.32 -20.76
N PRO A 165 4.31 8.41 -21.56
CA PRO A 165 3.21 8.68 -22.49
C PRO A 165 2.98 7.47 -23.43
N GLY A 166 1.72 7.09 -23.63
CA GLY A 166 1.36 5.94 -24.46
C GLY A 166 1.41 4.58 -23.76
N SER A 167 1.86 4.49 -22.50
CA SER A 167 1.81 3.24 -21.73
C SER A 167 0.38 2.85 -21.37
N HIS A 168 -0.13 1.82 -22.04
CA HIS A 168 -1.41 1.19 -21.77
C HIS A 168 -1.17 -0.30 -21.53
N GLN A 169 -1.36 -0.75 -20.29
CA GLN A 169 -1.23 -2.15 -19.92
C GLN A 169 -2.47 -2.55 -19.14
N ALA A 170 -3.03 -3.72 -19.44
CA ALA A 170 -4.11 -4.28 -18.65
C ALA A 170 -3.62 -4.47 -17.21
N THR A 171 -4.38 -3.97 -16.24
CA THR A 171 -4.03 -4.10 -14.82
C THR A 171 -4.75 -5.26 -14.15
N TYR A 172 -5.57 -6.00 -14.89
CA TYR A 172 -6.34 -7.14 -14.43
C TYR A 172 -6.29 -8.28 -15.47
N LYS A 173 -6.04 -9.50 -15.02
CA LYS A 173 -5.76 -10.67 -15.89
C LYS A 173 -6.90 -11.01 -16.82
N TRP A 174 -8.13 -10.93 -16.34
CA TRP A 174 -9.31 -11.31 -17.11
C TRP A 174 -9.94 -10.13 -17.86
N ASN A 175 -9.17 -9.05 -18.00
CA ASN A 175 -9.59 -7.91 -18.79
C ASN A 175 -9.42 -8.22 -20.29
N LEU A 176 -10.50 -8.68 -20.92
CA LEU A 176 -10.53 -9.01 -22.35
C LEU A 176 -10.46 -7.78 -23.27
N CYS A 177 -10.63 -6.56 -22.73
CA CYS A 177 -10.71 -5.32 -23.49
C CYS A 177 -9.51 -4.37 -23.27
N GLY A 178 -8.52 -4.77 -22.45
CA GLY A 178 -7.32 -3.99 -22.19
C GLY A 178 -7.51 -2.71 -21.36
N TYR A 179 -8.67 -2.53 -20.72
CA TYR A 179 -8.93 -1.33 -19.91
C TYR A 179 -7.99 -1.19 -18.71
N LEU A 180 -7.59 0.05 -18.41
CA LEU A 180 -6.92 0.35 -17.14
C LEU A 180 -7.99 0.45 -16.05
N ILE A 181 -7.99 -0.46 -15.08
CA ILE A 181 -8.90 -0.37 -13.92
C ILE A 181 -8.17 0.01 -12.63
N ASP A 182 -6.85 -0.17 -12.60
CA ASP A 182 -5.97 0.32 -11.54
C ASP A 182 -5.18 1.53 -12.02
N CYS A 183 -5.00 2.52 -11.16
CA CYS A 183 -4.15 3.66 -11.46
C CYS A 183 -3.52 4.27 -10.21
N ILE A 184 -2.36 4.91 -10.41
CA ILE A 184 -1.79 5.85 -9.45
C ILE A 184 -2.02 7.25 -10.02
N PHE A 185 -2.89 8.01 -9.38
CA PHE A 185 -3.06 9.44 -9.63
C PHE A 185 -2.14 10.24 -8.69
N ALA A 186 -1.62 11.36 -9.15
CA ALA A 186 -0.78 12.24 -8.35
C ALA A 186 -1.00 13.71 -8.71
N THR A 187 -0.68 14.60 -7.78
CA THR A 187 -0.56 16.03 -8.09
C THR A 187 0.49 16.23 -9.19
N PRO A 188 0.23 17.11 -10.19
CA PRO A 188 1.18 17.45 -11.23
C PRO A 188 2.55 17.88 -10.70
N TYR A 189 3.59 17.67 -11.51
CA TYR A 189 4.97 18.09 -11.24
C TYR A 189 5.63 17.46 -10.00
N MET A 190 5.07 16.40 -9.44
CA MET A 190 5.77 15.60 -8.44
C MET A 190 7.13 15.09 -8.97
N PRO A 191 8.18 15.03 -8.14
CA PRO A 191 9.51 14.60 -8.54
C PRO A 191 9.60 13.07 -8.67
N ILE A 192 8.82 12.50 -9.59
CA ILE A 192 8.79 11.06 -9.90
C ILE A 192 10.05 10.69 -10.66
N LEU A 193 10.90 9.89 -10.03
CA LEU A 193 12.16 9.38 -10.58
C LEU A 193 11.90 8.25 -11.57
N ALA A 194 11.05 7.29 -11.20
CA ALA A 194 10.68 6.15 -12.02
C ALA A 194 9.26 5.68 -11.68
N ALA A 195 8.64 4.94 -12.60
CA ALA A 195 7.28 4.45 -12.45
C ALA A 195 7.08 3.22 -13.34
N GLY A 196 6.13 2.36 -12.99
CA GLY A 196 5.78 1.23 -13.85
C GLY A 196 4.82 0.22 -13.23
N TYR A 197 4.77 -0.92 -13.92
CA TYR A 197 3.92 -2.06 -13.62
C TYR A 197 4.79 -3.28 -13.31
N TYR A 198 4.37 -4.12 -12.38
CA TYR A 198 4.95 -5.45 -12.20
C TYR A 198 4.21 -6.45 -13.09
N PRO A 199 4.91 -7.45 -13.67
CA PRO A 199 4.22 -8.58 -14.29
C PRO A 199 3.28 -9.27 -13.30
N PHE A 200 2.17 -9.81 -13.82
CA PHE A 200 1.24 -10.60 -13.04
C PHE A 200 1.98 -11.74 -12.30
N ASP A 201 1.53 -12.04 -11.09
CA ASP A 201 2.02 -13.12 -10.22
C ASP A 201 3.51 -13.10 -9.82
N LYS A 202 4.34 -12.18 -10.35
CA LYS A 202 5.81 -12.22 -10.19
C LYS A 202 6.29 -12.22 -8.73
N HIS A 203 5.52 -11.62 -7.82
CA HIS A 203 5.90 -11.53 -6.41
C HIS A 203 4.84 -12.07 -5.45
N ILE A 204 3.57 -11.98 -5.82
CA ILE A 204 2.41 -12.39 -5.02
C ILE A 204 1.30 -12.66 -6.03
N ALA A 205 0.69 -13.84 -5.94
CA ALA A 205 -0.41 -14.25 -6.79
C ALA A 205 -1.59 -13.28 -6.61
N SER A 206 -2.05 -12.72 -7.72
CA SER A 206 -3.20 -11.82 -7.79
C SER A 206 -3.68 -11.75 -9.24
N ASP A 207 -4.97 -11.63 -9.43
CA ASP A 207 -5.61 -11.23 -10.67
C ASP A 207 -5.32 -9.78 -11.08
N HIS A 208 -4.96 -8.91 -10.14
CA HIS A 208 -4.46 -7.56 -10.43
C HIS A 208 -2.93 -7.48 -10.57
N CYS A 209 -2.49 -6.60 -11.45
CA CYS A 209 -1.10 -6.17 -11.61
C CYS A 209 -0.77 -5.12 -10.54
N ARG A 210 0.46 -5.14 -10.02
CA ARG A 210 0.93 -4.11 -9.07
C ARG A 210 1.51 -2.91 -9.79
N LEU A 211 1.07 -1.74 -9.36
CA LEU A 211 1.57 -0.46 -9.83
C LEU A 211 2.58 0.10 -8.81
N TRP A 212 3.57 0.83 -9.31
CA TRP A 212 4.55 1.48 -8.44
C TRP A 212 5.02 2.82 -9.02
N ILE A 213 5.35 3.73 -8.11
CA ILE A 213 6.09 4.96 -8.39
C ILE A 213 7.25 5.11 -7.40
N ASP A 214 8.37 5.63 -7.88
CA ASP A 214 9.55 6.01 -7.12
C ASP A 214 9.71 7.52 -7.24
N PHE A 215 9.78 8.24 -6.12
CA PHE A 215 9.86 9.70 -6.10
C PHE A 215 10.92 10.21 -5.13
N ASP A 216 11.42 11.41 -5.39
CA ASP A 216 12.44 12.04 -4.54
C ASP A 216 11.79 12.63 -3.28
N LEU A 217 11.95 11.94 -2.16
CA LEU A 217 11.42 12.35 -0.86
C LEU A 217 12.00 13.68 -0.39
N ASN A 218 13.27 13.97 -0.72
CA ASN A 218 13.90 15.20 -0.27
C ASN A 218 13.34 16.42 -1.01
N ARG A 219 13.10 16.26 -2.32
CA ARG A 219 12.46 17.31 -3.12
C ARG A 219 11.00 17.50 -2.74
N LEU A 220 10.29 16.40 -2.45
CA LEU A 220 8.85 16.44 -2.19
C LEU A 220 8.50 16.87 -0.75
N LEU A 221 9.24 16.40 0.26
CA LEU A 221 8.92 16.60 1.68
C LEU A 221 10.01 17.38 2.44
N GLY A 222 10.95 17.96 1.70
CA GLY A 222 12.17 18.53 2.28
C GLY A 222 13.19 17.47 2.68
N GLY A 223 14.46 17.88 2.80
CA GLY A 223 15.52 17.01 3.31
C GLY A 223 15.26 16.62 4.76
N HIS A 224 14.67 15.44 5.01
CA HIS A 224 14.46 14.95 6.36
C HIS A 224 15.80 14.63 7.01
N LYS A 225 16.09 15.27 8.14
CA LYS A 225 16.93 14.69 9.17
C LYS A 225 15.97 14.22 10.27
N PRO A 226 15.53 12.94 10.27
CA PRO A 226 14.77 12.46 11.40
C PRO A 226 15.63 12.68 12.64
N THR A 227 15.12 13.40 13.62
CA THR A 227 15.60 13.25 14.99
C THR A 227 15.48 11.77 15.29
N LYS A 228 16.58 11.12 15.72
CA LYS A 228 16.54 9.71 16.09
C LYS A 228 15.37 9.54 17.05
N SER A 229 14.38 8.76 16.64
CA SER A 229 13.31 8.39 17.54
C SER A 229 13.98 7.65 18.71
N THR A 230 13.87 8.19 19.91
CA THR A 230 14.28 7.49 21.13
C THR A 230 13.27 6.39 21.48
N HIS A 231 12.18 6.26 20.71
CA HIS A 231 11.20 5.21 20.86
C HIS A 231 11.83 3.86 20.52
N VAL A 232 12.22 3.14 21.57
CA VAL A 232 12.49 1.71 21.51
C VAL A 232 11.15 1.04 21.24
N PRO A 233 10.93 0.43 20.05
CA PRO A 233 9.68 -0.28 19.80
C PRO A 233 9.47 -1.33 20.90
N HIS A 234 8.33 -1.25 21.60
CA HIS A 234 7.95 -2.31 22.51
C HIS A 234 7.91 -3.61 21.71
N ARG A 235 8.75 -4.57 22.10
CA ARG A 235 8.68 -5.92 21.57
C ARG A 235 7.24 -6.37 21.73
N LEU A 236 6.56 -6.68 20.62
CA LEU A 236 5.21 -7.23 20.67
C LEU A 236 5.30 -8.63 21.27
N VAL A 237 5.22 -8.69 22.60
CA VAL A 237 5.25 -9.95 23.35
C VAL A 237 3.81 -10.40 23.54
N LEU A 238 3.44 -11.49 22.88
CA LEU A 238 2.16 -12.13 23.13
C LEU A 238 2.27 -12.91 24.45
N HIS A 239 1.78 -12.34 25.56
CA HIS A 239 1.87 -12.99 26.89
C HIS A 239 1.00 -14.24 27.04
N ASN A 240 0.11 -14.52 26.08
CA ASN A 240 -0.69 -15.73 26.08
C ASN A 240 0.16 -16.96 25.71
N LYS A 241 0.67 -17.64 26.74
CA LYS A 241 1.52 -18.84 26.61
C LYS A 241 0.93 -19.91 25.70
N ARG A 242 -0.40 -20.10 25.68
CA ARG A 242 -1.04 -21.12 24.83
C ARG A 242 -0.91 -20.78 23.35
N VAL A 243 -1.12 -19.53 22.96
CA VAL A 243 -1.03 -19.11 21.55
C VAL A 243 0.42 -19.09 21.09
N VAL A 244 1.35 -18.65 21.94
CA VAL A 244 2.78 -18.70 21.64
C VAL A 244 3.25 -20.14 21.42
N GLN A 245 2.97 -21.05 22.36
CA GLN A 245 3.43 -22.44 22.26
C GLN A 245 2.70 -23.21 21.16
N ARG A 246 1.37 -23.15 21.09
CA ARG A 246 0.59 -24.02 20.18
C ARG A 246 0.48 -23.47 18.76
N SER A 247 0.48 -22.16 18.57
CA SER A 247 0.31 -21.58 17.23
C SER A 247 1.66 -21.17 16.67
N TYR A 248 2.37 -20.28 17.35
CA TYR A 248 3.59 -19.71 16.79
C TYR A 248 4.77 -20.69 16.80
N VAL A 249 5.10 -21.29 17.95
CA VAL A 249 6.25 -22.20 18.06
C VAL A 249 6.04 -23.44 17.21
N GLN A 250 4.84 -24.05 17.22
CA GLN A 250 4.56 -25.19 16.35
C GLN A 250 4.64 -24.85 14.86
N LEU A 251 4.10 -23.70 14.41
CA LEU A 251 4.23 -23.28 13.01
C LEU A 251 5.68 -22.98 12.64
N ALA A 252 6.44 -22.36 13.54
CA ALA A 252 7.86 -22.12 13.36
C ALA A 252 8.61 -23.46 13.26
N GLU A 253 8.42 -24.39 14.19
CA GLU A 253 9.03 -25.72 14.15
C GLU A 253 8.66 -26.50 12.88
N GLN A 254 7.40 -26.45 12.45
CA GLN A 254 6.96 -27.06 11.19
C GLN A 254 7.67 -26.43 9.99
N GLY A 255 7.83 -25.10 9.98
CA GLY A 255 8.63 -24.40 8.97
C GLY A 255 10.10 -24.83 8.99
N TYR A 256 10.72 -24.86 10.17
CA TYR A 256 12.11 -25.29 10.35
C TYR A 256 12.34 -26.72 9.83
N ARG A 257 11.39 -27.63 10.09
CA ARG A 257 11.42 -29.01 9.55
C ARG A 257 11.19 -29.04 8.04
N ARG A 258 10.14 -28.36 7.56
CA ARG A 258 9.77 -28.31 6.14
C ARG A 258 10.91 -27.79 5.25
N TYR A 259 11.63 -26.80 5.73
CA TYR A 259 12.75 -26.19 5.00
C TYR A 259 14.12 -26.73 5.44
N ASN A 260 14.16 -27.78 6.29
CA ASN A 260 15.38 -28.39 6.81
C ASN A 260 16.42 -27.37 7.30
N ILE A 261 15.98 -26.33 8.02
CA ILE A 261 16.82 -25.18 8.38
C ILE A 261 18.03 -25.63 9.22
N LEU A 262 17.83 -26.58 10.14
CA LEU A 262 18.92 -27.12 10.96
C LEU A 262 19.96 -27.86 10.11
N GLY A 263 19.51 -28.63 9.12
CA GLY A 263 20.40 -29.28 8.15
C GLY A 263 21.19 -28.26 7.33
N CYS A 264 20.52 -27.23 6.79
CA CYS A 264 21.18 -26.16 6.06
C CYS A 264 22.20 -25.40 6.92
N LEU A 265 21.88 -25.13 8.19
CA LEU A 265 22.81 -24.50 9.14
C LEU A 265 24.01 -25.40 9.45
N SER A 266 23.78 -26.71 9.59
CA SER A 266 24.86 -27.68 9.81
C SER A 266 25.77 -27.80 8.61
N THR A 267 25.21 -27.87 7.39
CA THR A 267 25.98 -27.87 6.14
C THR A 267 26.78 -26.58 6.00
N LEU A 268 26.15 -25.42 6.26
CA LEU A 268 26.83 -24.14 6.24
C LEU A 268 27.98 -24.09 7.26
N GLY A 269 27.75 -24.61 8.48
CA GLY A 269 28.77 -24.69 9.52
C GLY A 269 29.94 -25.61 9.12
N PHE A 270 29.64 -26.75 8.49
CA PHE A 270 30.64 -27.67 7.96
C PHE A 270 31.42 -27.08 6.79
N ASP A 271 30.74 -26.40 5.86
CA ASP A 271 31.36 -25.72 4.72
C ASP A 271 32.32 -24.61 5.20
N VAL A 272 31.91 -23.85 6.22
CA VAL A 272 32.77 -22.83 6.86
C VAL A 272 33.97 -23.48 7.56
N ALA A 273 33.80 -24.64 8.20
CA ALA A 273 34.88 -25.33 8.91
C ALA A 273 35.86 -26.07 7.96
N GLN A 274 35.36 -26.67 6.88
CA GLN A 274 36.14 -27.40 5.87
C GLN A 274 36.92 -26.49 4.94
N GLN A 275 36.46 -25.25 4.72
CA GLN A 275 37.16 -24.28 3.87
C GLN A 275 38.50 -23.78 4.45
N GLN A 276 38.97 -24.28 5.62
CA GLN A 276 40.27 -23.95 6.26
C GLN A 276 40.70 -22.48 6.15
N GLY A 277 39.74 -21.55 6.18
CA GLY A 277 40.00 -20.15 5.95
C GLY A 277 38.95 -19.36 6.66
N GLY A 278 39.37 -18.51 7.59
CA GLY A 278 38.47 -17.53 8.19
C GLY A 278 37.65 -16.84 7.09
N ILE A 279 36.42 -16.45 7.46
CA ILE A 279 35.51 -15.69 6.60
C ILE A 279 36.31 -14.70 5.74
N THR A 280 36.23 -14.83 4.42
CA THR A 280 36.90 -13.88 3.53
C THR A 280 36.37 -12.48 3.82
N LYS A 281 37.18 -11.42 3.64
CA LYS A 281 36.73 -10.04 3.91
C LYS A 281 35.40 -9.70 3.23
N SER A 282 35.15 -10.22 2.04
CA SER A 282 33.88 -10.01 1.31
C SER A 282 32.69 -10.74 1.97
N GLN A 283 32.90 -11.96 2.48
CA GLN A 283 31.89 -12.69 3.23
C GLN A 283 31.63 -12.05 4.61
N ALA A 284 32.66 -11.52 5.27
CA ALA A 284 32.52 -10.81 6.56
C ALA A 284 31.69 -9.54 6.37
N VAL A 285 32.06 -8.72 5.38
CA VAL A 285 31.30 -7.52 5.04
C VAL A 285 29.85 -7.86 4.67
N ARG A 286 29.62 -8.95 3.94
CA ARG A 286 28.26 -9.39 3.61
C ARG A 286 27.50 -9.90 4.84
N PHE A 287 28.14 -10.64 5.73
CA PHE A 287 27.55 -11.09 6.99
C PHE A 287 27.22 -9.91 7.88
N ASP A 288 28.16 -8.99 8.10
CA ASP A 288 28.00 -7.79 8.91
C ASP A 288 26.94 -6.86 8.33
N GLN A 289 26.84 -6.75 6.99
CA GLN A 289 25.77 -6.01 6.34
C GLN A 289 24.41 -6.65 6.60
N ILE A 290 24.29 -7.98 6.43
CA ILE A 290 23.03 -8.70 6.69
C ILE A 290 22.67 -8.64 8.19
N HIS A 291 23.66 -8.76 9.07
CA HIS A 291 23.49 -8.71 10.51
C HIS A 291 23.10 -7.30 10.96
N ALA A 292 23.79 -6.26 10.48
CA ALA A 292 23.38 -4.88 10.67
C ALA A 292 21.96 -4.67 10.15
N ASP A 293 21.63 -5.07 8.93
CA ASP A 293 20.29 -4.91 8.37
C ASP A 293 19.20 -5.63 9.19
N ALA A 294 19.54 -6.76 9.85
CA ALA A 294 18.63 -7.50 10.73
C ALA A 294 18.38 -6.82 12.10
N TYR A 295 19.33 -6.01 12.59
CA TYR A 295 19.24 -5.31 13.88
C TYR A 295 19.12 -3.78 13.76
N THR A 296 19.13 -3.24 12.53
CA THR A 296 18.93 -1.80 12.23
C THR A 296 17.48 -1.51 11.81
N LEU A 297 16.52 -2.22 12.41
CA LEU A 297 15.09 -1.89 12.38
C LEU A 297 14.64 -1.32 13.72
#